data_AF-A0AA48I7F9-F1
#
_entry.id   AF-A0AA48I7F9-F1
#
_cell.length_a   1.000
_cell.length_b   1.000
_cell.length_c   1.000
_cell.angle_alpha   90.00
_cell.angle_beta   90.00
_cell.angle_gamma   90.00
#
_symmetry.space_group_name_H-M   'P 1'
#
loop_
_entity.id
_entity.type
_entity.pdbx_description
1 polymer ?
#
loop_
_entity_poly.entity_id
_entity_poly.type
_entity_poly.pdbx_seq_one_letter_code
_entity_poly.pdbx_strand_id
1 'polypeptide(L)'
;MASPTTSFSLGASPTNPAVSPPGEFRRRSSKACEHCRAKRTRCSGTSPCEACVALGLGDGCYVRDKARPRRAPAASKRRKKSSSPNGIGPRPGEAHAHFVRDVELAIDSWLESTGNSERLSLPGPSRLSSFTATALPADRSDLAVLEDRLLVSYRAVQHFEFLSPSRVADLYARHRDLPESLVPDQRALLASVLCLGRLSELSFELTKEGGNRMRPIAPGEAREDVTYFRMALGHLDAFGAASCTALCALHCLHLFAQIIGGPEDTRELLGAMAWQARELGLHRRETAAAYPAADRVGQLFFSTMYKDTWFATLVDAPPFTRWGEYDYDPSVSTDVPQTQGILSRLAVLESELLSQIHSGRVDTTTPDFVLSTESRWWPLMRECGDERNDRLLASIHPYADIRFNWIRLLLRAPCLSHPTLGASSTPIVARSLSRILHTYASLAATDLFHPCYAQLRRIVTCGQLLVLCHTARELGRHEAEELFAVFLGLVKEHRGKFDFIPQLIASFESVGELLGLVIPAAPQPAARFSVDLPIMFDYSLPTWFDTFYEPHLAPEPI
;
A
#
# COMPACT_ATOMS: atom_id res chain seq x y z
N MET A 1 -21.10 69.09 10.74
CA MET A 1 -22.32 69.93 10.60
C MET A 1 -22.07 70.99 9.54
N ALA A 2 -23.10 71.32 8.78
CA ALA A 2 -23.18 72.28 7.67
C ALA A 2 -22.64 71.83 6.30
N SER A 3 -23.56 71.29 5.48
CA SER A 3 -23.57 71.41 4.02
C SER A 3 -23.99 72.83 3.59
N PRO A 4 -23.74 73.24 2.33
CA PRO A 4 -24.87 73.46 1.40
C PRO A 4 -24.57 72.98 -0.05
N THR A 5 -25.44 72.19 -0.69
CA THR A 5 -26.50 72.54 -1.69
C THR A 5 -26.04 73.08 -3.07
N THR A 6 -26.25 72.26 -4.12
CA THR A 6 -26.97 72.48 -5.43
C THR A 6 -26.99 73.90 -6.05
N SER A 7 -26.95 74.18 -7.35
CA SER A 7 -27.10 73.48 -8.64
C SER A 7 -27.10 74.57 -9.73
N PHE A 8 -26.67 74.33 -10.98
CA PHE A 8 -27.41 74.63 -12.23
C PHE A 8 -26.55 74.38 -13.49
N SER A 9 -27.14 73.67 -14.44
CA SER A 9 -26.62 73.32 -15.77
C SER A 9 -27.11 74.30 -16.84
N LEU A 10 -26.33 74.49 -17.93
CA LEU A 10 -26.70 74.20 -19.32
C LEU A 10 -25.69 74.84 -20.32
N GLY A 11 -25.23 74.05 -21.29
CA GLY A 11 -24.45 74.51 -22.43
C GLY A 11 -23.98 73.34 -23.29
N ALA A 12 -24.69 73.09 -24.39
CA ALA A 12 -24.55 71.94 -25.29
C ALA A 12 -23.18 71.86 -26.01
N SER A 13 -22.72 70.64 -26.30
CA SER A 13 -21.51 70.34 -27.10
C SER A 13 -21.86 69.53 -28.36
N PRO A 14 -21.21 69.80 -29.52
CA PRO A 14 -21.30 68.97 -30.71
C PRO A 14 -20.10 68.00 -30.86
N THR A 15 -20.43 66.74 -31.15
CA THR A 15 -19.79 65.68 -31.97
C THR A 15 -18.29 65.71 -32.35
N ASN A 16 -17.53 64.72 -31.81
CA ASN A 16 -16.59 63.70 -32.40
C ASN A 16 -15.52 64.07 -33.46
N PRO A 17 -14.39 63.30 -33.61
CA PRO A 17 -14.20 61.89 -33.24
C PRO A 17 -12.89 61.50 -32.49
N ALA A 18 -12.91 60.26 -31.99
CA ALA A 18 -11.99 59.64 -31.05
C ALA A 18 -10.68 59.10 -31.64
N VAL A 19 -9.62 59.21 -30.85
CA VAL A 19 -8.29 58.61 -31.04
C VAL A 19 -8.19 57.30 -30.26
N SER A 20 -7.68 56.23 -30.89
CA SER A 20 -7.48 54.90 -30.28
C SER A 20 -6.20 54.80 -29.42
N PRO A 21 -6.17 54.00 -28.34
CA PRO A 21 -4.99 53.81 -27.47
C PRO A 21 -4.10 52.60 -27.88
N PRO A 22 -2.91 52.40 -27.27
CA PRO A 22 -1.73 51.80 -27.91
C PRO A 22 -1.59 50.27 -27.74
N GLY A 23 -0.84 49.65 -28.65
CA GLY A 23 -0.75 48.19 -28.86
C GLY A 23 0.06 47.37 -27.84
N GLU A 24 -0.45 46.17 -27.55
CA GLU A 24 0.13 45.13 -26.70
C GLU A 24 1.38 44.48 -27.31
N PHE A 25 2.45 44.38 -26.51
CA PHE A 25 3.63 43.57 -26.83
C PHE A 25 3.31 42.06 -26.75
N ARG A 26 3.30 41.38 -27.91
CA ARG A 26 3.11 39.92 -28.02
C ARG A 26 4.27 39.14 -27.41
N ARG A 27 4.04 38.46 -26.27
CA ARG A 27 5.03 37.56 -25.65
C ARG A 27 5.27 36.31 -26.52
N ARG A 28 6.54 35.96 -26.76
CA ARG A 28 6.95 34.72 -27.44
C ARG A 28 6.84 33.54 -26.46
N SER A 29 6.09 32.51 -26.83
CA SER A 29 6.01 31.24 -26.10
C SER A 29 7.22 30.36 -26.42
N SER A 30 7.78 29.72 -25.38
CA SER A 30 8.86 28.73 -25.52
C SER A 30 8.37 27.36 -26.00
N LYS A 31 7.06 27.17 -26.18
CA LYS A 31 6.43 25.92 -26.62
C LYS A 31 5.90 26.05 -28.05
N ALA A 32 6.00 24.97 -28.83
CA ALA A 32 5.36 24.89 -30.15
C ALA A 32 3.81 24.84 -30.00
N CYS A 33 3.09 25.47 -30.92
CA CYS A 33 1.61 25.37 -30.99
C CYS A 33 1.16 23.95 -31.36
N GLU A 34 -0.10 23.60 -31.08
CA GLU A 34 -0.60 22.24 -31.30
C GLU A 34 -0.56 21.82 -32.77
N HIS A 35 -0.82 22.75 -33.70
CA HIS A 35 -0.77 22.45 -35.13
C HIS A 35 0.66 22.08 -35.60
N CYS A 36 1.65 22.92 -35.29
CA CYS A 36 3.05 22.64 -35.62
C CYS A 36 3.55 21.37 -34.92
N ARG A 37 3.09 21.11 -33.69
CA ARG A 37 3.43 19.90 -32.94
C ARG A 37 2.85 18.65 -33.58
N ALA A 38 1.58 18.67 -34.01
CA ALA A 38 0.92 17.56 -34.68
C ALA A 38 1.55 17.23 -36.04
N LYS A 39 1.95 18.28 -36.79
CA LYS A 39 2.63 18.15 -38.09
C LYS A 39 4.14 17.93 -38.00
N ARG A 40 4.72 17.98 -36.79
CA ARG A 40 6.17 17.92 -36.52
C ARG A 40 6.98 18.95 -37.32
N THR A 41 6.44 20.16 -37.47
CA THR A 41 7.08 21.30 -38.14
C THR A 41 7.59 22.34 -37.14
N ARG A 42 8.49 23.23 -37.57
CA ARG A 42 9.11 24.25 -36.71
C ARG A 42 8.10 25.37 -36.38
N CYS A 43 7.90 25.65 -35.10
CA CYS A 43 7.02 26.73 -34.62
C CYS A 43 7.82 28.01 -34.30
N SER A 44 7.31 29.18 -34.71
CA SER A 44 7.94 30.48 -34.42
C SER A 44 7.74 30.97 -32.98
N GLY A 45 6.82 30.33 -32.23
CA GLY A 45 6.52 30.65 -30.83
C GLY A 45 5.69 31.92 -30.62
N THR A 46 5.37 32.68 -31.67
CA THR A 46 4.39 33.77 -31.62
C THR A 46 2.97 33.20 -31.66
N SER A 47 1.98 33.90 -31.09
CA SER A 47 0.57 33.52 -31.18
C SER A 47 -0.19 34.60 -31.96
N PRO A 48 -0.70 34.31 -33.17
CA PRO A 48 -0.52 33.07 -33.94
C PRO A 48 0.92 32.92 -34.48
N CYS A 49 1.35 31.68 -34.73
CA CYS A 49 2.70 31.39 -35.22
C CYS A 49 2.76 31.52 -36.75
N GLU A 50 3.91 31.92 -37.28
CA GLU A 50 4.09 32.21 -38.72
C GLU A 50 3.74 31.01 -39.61
N ALA A 51 4.08 29.79 -39.16
CA ALA A 51 3.76 28.56 -39.87
C ALA A 51 2.24 28.31 -39.95
N CYS A 52 1.48 28.67 -38.91
CA CYS A 52 0.01 28.55 -38.95
C CYS A 52 -0.62 29.65 -39.81
N VAL A 53 -0.08 30.87 -39.76
CA VAL A 53 -0.57 31.99 -40.59
C VAL A 53 -0.35 31.69 -42.08
N ALA A 54 0.83 31.19 -42.46
CA ALA A 54 1.14 30.81 -43.84
C ALA A 54 0.21 29.72 -44.40
N LEU A 55 -0.38 28.90 -43.52
CA LEU A 55 -1.32 27.83 -43.88
C LEU A 55 -2.79 28.28 -43.82
N GLY A 56 -3.08 29.57 -43.55
CA GLY A 56 -4.44 30.08 -43.38
C GLY A 56 -5.11 29.63 -42.07
N LEU A 57 -4.33 29.14 -41.10
CA LEU A 57 -4.79 28.60 -39.81
C LEU A 57 -4.46 29.53 -38.64
N GLY A 58 -4.36 30.85 -38.90
CA GLY A 58 -4.01 31.86 -37.89
C GLY A 58 -4.95 31.80 -36.68
N ASP A 59 -6.25 31.80 -36.93
CA ASP A 59 -7.28 31.81 -35.87
C ASP A 59 -7.35 30.50 -35.07
N GLY A 60 -6.81 29.39 -35.63
CA GLY A 60 -6.71 28.08 -34.97
C GLY A 60 -5.36 27.84 -34.29
N CYS A 61 -4.45 28.81 -34.28
CA CYS A 61 -3.13 28.64 -33.70
C CYS A 61 -3.15 28.89 -32.19
N TYR A 62 -3.23 27.83 -31.39
CA TYR A 62 -3.13 27.92 -29.93
C TYR A 62 -1.97 27.08 -29.37
N VAL A 63 -1.41 27.57 -28.27
CA VAL A 63 -0.41 26.87 -27.47
C VAL A 63 -1.10 26.37 -26.22
N ARG A 64 -0.98 25.07 -25.92
CA ARG A 64 -1.61 24.48 -24.73
C ARG A 64 -0.84 24.91 -23.46
N ASP A 65 -1.54 25.49 -22.49
CA ASP A 65 -0.93 25.94 -21.24
C ASP A 65 -0.48 24.77 -20.35
N LYS A 66 -1.24 23.67 -20.34
CA LYS A 66 -0.96 22.49 -19.51
C LYS A 66 -0.28 21.38 -20.31
N ALA A 67 0.74 20.75 -19.72
CA ALA A 67 1.36 19.55 -20.26
C ALA A 67 0.31 18.42 -20.38
N ARG A 68 0.43 17.58 -21.42
CA ARG A 68 -0.33 16.31 -21.50
C ARG A 68 0.00 15.50 -20.23
N PRO A 69 -0.95 14.75 -19.64
CA PRO A 69 -0.62 13.75 -18.62
C PRO A 69 0.57 12.93 -19.12
N ARG A 70 1.59 12.74 -18.28
CA ARG A 70 2.77 12.01 -18.72
C ARG A 70 2.31 10.60 -19.08
N ARG A 71 2.63 10.11 -20.29
CA ARG A 71 2.48 8.68 -20.59
C ARG A 71 3.29 7.92 -19.54
N ALA A 72 2.67 6.91 -18.93
CA ALA A 72 3.35 6.05 -17.98
C ALA A 72 4.68 5.56 -18.59
N PRO A 73 5.82 5.62 -17.87
CA PRO A 73 7.00 4.93 -18.33
C PRO A 73 6.69 3.43 -18.39
N ALA A 74 6.95 2.81 -19.55
CA ALA A 74 6.69 1.38 -19.78
C ALA A 74 7.25 0.50 -18.65
N ALA A 75 6.51 -0.54 -18.24
CA ALA A 75 6.91 -1.48 -17.19
C ALA A 75 8.34 -2.04 -17.39
N SER A 76 8.77 -2.26 -18.65
CA SER A 76 10.14 -2.70 -18.97
C SER A 76 11.24 -1.68 -18.63
N LYS A 77 10.93 -0.38 -18.59
CA LYS A 77 11.85 0.67 -18.11
C LYS A 77 11.79 0.87 -16.59
N ARG A 78 10.75 0.36 -15.90
CA ARG A 78 10.68 0.32 -14.43
C ARG A 78 11.62 -0.75 -13.86
N ARG A 79 11.70 -1.92 -14.50
CA ARG A 79 12.66 -3.01 -14.15
C ARG A 79 14.14 -2.60 -14.16
N LYS A 80 14.53 -1.55 -14.90
CA LYS A 80 15.95 -1.14 -15.06
C LYS A 80 16.43 -0.04 -14.11
N LYS A 81 15.56 0.56 -13.28
CA LYS A 81 15.94 1.66 -12.38
C LYS A 81 15.94 1.30 -10.89
N SER A 82 15.82 0.01 -10.57
CA SER A 82 16.04 -0.55 -9.24
C SER A 82 17.29 -1.44 -9.20
N SER A 83 18.34 -1.08 -9.95
CA SER A 83 19.64 -1.70 -9.76
C SER A 83 20.08 -1.48 -8.32
N SER A 84 20.26 -2.57 -7.57
CA SER A 84 20.96 -2.59 -6.29
C SER A 84 22.20 -1.70 -6.34
N PRO A 85 22.52 -0.94 -5.28
CA PRO A 85 23.79 -0.25 -5.17
C PRO A 85 24.87 -1.30 -4.86
N ASN A 86 25.31 -2.04 -5.88
CA ASN A 86 26.54 -2.80 -5.78
C ASN A 86 27.71 -1.81 -5.79
N GLY A 87 28.38 -1.67 -4.63
CA GLY A 87 29.83 -1.46 -4.60
C GLY A 87 30.36 -0.03 -4.44
N ILE A 88 29.61 0.90 -3.84
CA ILE A 88 30.20 2.13 -3.30
C ILE A 88 29.77 2.23 -1.85
N GLY A 89 30.73 2.13 -0.92
CA GLY A 89 30.47 2.29 0.50
C GLY A 89 29.73 3.60 0.79
N PRO A 90 28.92 3.66 1.87
CA PRO A 90 28.12 4.83 2.18
C PRO A 90 29.01 6.07 2.25
N ARG A 91 28.65 7.11 1.50
CA ARG A 91 29.31 8.41 1.62
C ARG A 91 29.09 8.92 3.04
N PRO A 92 30.09 9.55 3.68
CA PRO A 92 29.90 10.18 4.98
C PRO A 92 28.78 11.23 4.85
N GLY A 93 27.62 10.99 5.49
CA GLY A 93 26.42 11.83 5.39
C GLY A 93 25.17 11.15 4.80
N GLU A 94 25.26 9.91 4.29
CA GLU A 94 24.10 9.12 3.84
C GLU A 94 23.75 8.01 4.85
N ALA A 95 23.59 8.37 6.13
CA ALA A 95 23.04 7.44 7.13
C ALA A 95 21.53 7.29 6.88
N HIS A 96 21.16 6.46 5.91
CA HIS A 96 19.80 5.95 5.81
C HIS A 96 19.71 4.82 6.83
N ALA A 97 18.97 5.03 7.92
CA ALA A 97 18.71 3.95 8.86
C ALA A 97 17.86 2.88 8.16
N HIS A 98 18.43 1.68 8.02
CA HIS A 98 17.80 0.55 7.33
C HIS A 98 17.40 -0.46 8.40
N PHE A 99 16.29 -0.21 9.10
CA PHE A 99 15.91 -0.98 10.29
C PHE A 99 16.00 -2.51 10.12
N VAL A 100 15.38 -3.09 9.09
CA VAL A 100 15.41 -4.55 8.90
C VAL A 100 16.84 -5.01 8.61
N ARG A 101 17.56 -4.30 7.74
CA ARG A 101 18.94 -4.59 7.39
C ARG A 101 19.89 -4.45 8.57
N ASP A 102 19.69 -3.46 9.43
CA ASP A 102 20.50 -3.22 10.62
C ASP A 102 20.31 -4.34 11.63
N VAL A 103 19.08 -4.85 11.78
CA VAL A 103 18.80 -6.07 12.55
C VAL A 103 19.47 -7.30 11.91
N GLU A 104 19.39 -7.46 10.59
CA GLU A 104 20.07 -8.54 9.87
C GLU A 104 21.60 -8.48 10.05
N LEU A 105 22.20 -7.30 9.97
CA LEU A 105 23.64 -7.11 10.18
C LEU A 105 24.04 -7.38 11.63
N ALA A 106 23.22 -6.96 12.60
CA ALA A 106 23.48 -7.22 14.01
C ALA A 106 23.44 -8.72 14.32
N ILE A 107 22.48 -9.46 13.76
CA ILE A 107 22.39 -10.91 13.97
C ILE A 107 23.48 -11.67 13.21
N ASP A 108 23.83 -11.25 11.98
CA ASP A 108 24.93 -11.84 11.22
C ASP A 108 26.26 -11.64 11.96
N SER A 109 26.52 -10.44 12.49
CA SER A 109 27.72 -10.15 13.29
C SER A 109 27.76 -10.98 14.58
N TRP A 110 26.61 -11.17 15.24
CA TRP A 110 26.53 -12.04 16.41
C TRP A 110 26.84 -13.50 16.05
N LEU A 111 26.24 -14.04 14.98
CA LEU A 111 26.47 -15.41 14.51
C LEU A 111 27.95 -15.65 14.17
N GLU A 112 28.57 -14.72 13.45
CA GLU A 112 30.01 -14.76 13.14
C GLU A 112 30.85 -14.82 14.42
N SER A 113 30.52 -14.03 15.44
CA SER A 113 31.22 -14.04 16.73
C SER A 113 31.13 -15.39 17.48
N THR A 114 30.08 -16.17 17.20
CA THR A 114 29.88 -17.52 17.76
C THR A 114 30.48 -18.64 16.91
N GLY A 115 31.10 -18.31 15.77
CA GLY A 115 31.63 -19.29 14.81
C GLY A 115 30.54 -20.01 14.00
N ASN A 116 29.33 -19.44 13.96
CA ASN A 116 28.19 -20.01 13.24
C ASN A 116 27.99 -19.28 11.89
N SER A 117 27.64 -20.03 10.84
CA SER A 117 27.45 -19.52 9.48
C SER A 117 26.00 -19.62 8.97
N GLU A 118 25.04 -19.83 9.87
CA GLU A 118 23.62 -19.86 9.55
C GLU A 118 23.17 -18.52 8.98
N ARG A 119 22.14 -18.55 8.13
CA ARG A 119 21.58 -17.35 7.51
C ARG A 119 20.12 -17.18 7.90
N LEU A 120 19.83 -16.15 8.69
CA LEU A 120 18.48 -15.88 9.19
C LEU A 120 17.71 -14.83 8.38
N SER A 121 18.33 -14.22 7.36
CA SER A 121 17.70 -13.25 6.46
C SER A 121 16.75 -13.93 5.48
N LEU A 122 15.59 -13.34 5.19
CA LEU A 122 14.71 -13.85 4.13
C LEU A 122 15.28 -13.55 2.72
N PRO A 123 15.15 -14.46 1.76
CA PRO A 123 15.50 -14.19 0.37
C PRO A 123 14.54 -13.16 -0.23
N GLY A 124 15.06 -12.28 -1.11
CA GLY A 124 14.33 -11.15 -1.69
C GLY A 124 13.73 -11.26 -3.10
N PRO A 125 13.57 -12.41 -3.78
CA PRO A 125 13.20 -12.40 -5.20
C PRO A 125 11.71 -12.13 -5.47
N SER A 126 11.41 -11.57 -6.64
CA SER A 126 10.12 -11.72 -7.33
C SER A 126 9.70 -13.20 -7.42
N ARG A 127 8.42 -13.48 -7.18
CA ARG A 127 7.84 -14.84 -7.26
C ARG A 127 6.83 -14.98 -8.38
N LEU A 128 6.13 -13.91 -8.75
CA LEU A 128 5.09 -14.00 -9.78
C LEU A 128 5.64 -14.41 -11.16
N SER A 129 6.93 -14.16 -11.38
CA SER A 129 7.63 -14.58 -12.59
C SER A 129 7.93 -16.07 -12.65
N SER A 130 8.01 -16.78 -11.51
CA SER A 130 8.30 -18.22 -11.49
C SER A 130 7.07 -19.10 -11.68
N PHE A 131 5.85 -18.56 -11.50
CA PHE A 131 4.64 -19.32 -11.71
C PHE A 131 4.31 -19.52 -13.20
N THR A 132 4.03 -20.76 -13.57
CA THR A 132 3.48 -21.12 -14.88
C THR A 132 2.00 -20.73 -14.90
N ALA A 133 1.62 -19.88 -15.86
CA ALA A 133 0.23 -19.46 -16.07
C ALA A 133 -0.57 -20.57 -16.78
N THR A 134 -1.81 -20.82 -16.35
CA THR A 134 -2.69 -21.78 -17.02
C THR A 134 -3.50 -21.10 -18.12
N ALA A 135 -3.48 -21.66 -19.33
CA ALA A 135 -4.26 -21.14 -20.43
C ALA A 135 -5.76 -21.17 -20.10
N LEU A 136 -6.46 -20.08 -20.42
CA LEU A 136 -7.91 -20.02 -20.26
C LEU A 136 -8.61 -20.92 -21.29
N PRO A 137 -9.84 -21.39 -21.02
CA PRO A 137 -10.63 -22.13 -22.00
C PRO A 137 -10.73 -21.39 -23.34
N ALA A 138 -10.48 -22.12 -24.44
CA ALA A 138 -10.56 -21.55 -25.79
C ALA A 138 -12.02 -21.38 -26.24
N ASP A 139 -12.91 -22.26 -25.79
CA ASP A 139 -14.34 -22.14 -26.04
C ASP A 139 -14.95 -21.00 -25.20
N ARG A 140 -15.78 -20.17 -25.83
CA ARG A 140 -16.38 -18.99 -25.20
C ARG A 140 -17.41 -19.34 -24.14
N SER A 141 -18.15 -20.45 -24.29
CA SER A 141 -19.14 -20.91 -23.31
C SER A 141 -18.42 -21.43 -22.06
N ASP A 142 -17.37 -22.23 -22.24
CA ASP A 142 -16.58 -22.75 -21.12
C ASP A 142 -15.87 -21.63 -20.36
N LEU A 143 -15.31 -20.65 -21.08
CA LEU A 143 -14.74 -19.45 -20.47
C LEU A 143 -15.81 -18.67 -19.68
N ALA A 144 -17.04 -18.57 -20.22
CA ALA A 144 -18.11 -17.88 -19.53
C ALA A 144 -18.49 -18.53 -18.21
N VAL A 145 -18.65 -19.86 -18.22
CA VAL A 145 -18.94 -20.64 -17.02
C VAL A 145 -17.84 -20.49 -15.98
N LEU A 146 -16.57 -20.46 -16.41
CA LEU A 146 -15.44 -20.18 -15.53
C LEU A 146 -15.57 -18.78 -14.90
N GLU A 147 -15.69 -17.74 -15.72
CA GLU A 147 -15.73 -16.35 -15.26
C GLU A 147 -16.93 -16.05 -14.34
N ASP A 148 -18.11 -16.61 -14.63
CA ASP A 148 -19.31 -16.50 -13.79
C ASP A 148 -19.03 -17.04 -12.39
N ARG A 149 -18.42 -18.23 -12.31
CA ARG A 149 -18.02 -18.86 -11.05
C ARG A 149 -17.00 -18.01 -10.30
N LEU A 150 -15.98 -17.51 -10.99
CA LEU A 150 -14.94 -16.66 -10.38
C LEU A 150 -15.51 -15.36 -9.81
N LEU A 151 -16.51 -14.77 -10.44
CA LEU A 151 -17.15 -13.56 -9.90
C LEU A 151 -17.94 -13.80 -8.63
N VAL A 152 -18.60 -14.95 -8.51
CA VAL A 152 -19.23 -15.37 -7.26
C VAL A 152 -18.16 -15.53 -6.18
N SER A 153 -17.07 -16.22 -6.49
CA SER A 153 -15.94 -16.43 -5.58
C SER A 153 -15.26 -15.12 -5.16
N TYR A 154 -15.18 -14.13 -6.07
CA TYR A 154 -14.67 -12.80 -5.76
C TYR A 154 -15.57 -12.04 -4.77
N ARG A 155 -16.89 -12.12 -4.92
CA ARG A 155 -17.83 -11.43 -4.01
C ARG A 155 -17.66 -11.89 -2.57
N ALA A 156 -17.30 -13.16 -2.35
CA ALA A 156 -17.02 -13.71 -1.02
C ALA A 156 -15.78 -13.10 -0.35
N VAL A 157 -14.89 -12.46 -1.11
CA VAL A 157 -13.62 -11.89 -0.64
C VAL A 157 -13.49 -10.39 -0.98
N GLN A 158 -14.60 -9.76 -1.41
CA GLN A 158 -14.60 -8.38 -1.85
C GLN A 158 -14.53 -7.44 -0.65
N HIS A 159 -13.43 -6.70 -0.59
CA HIS A 159 -13.09 -5.89 0.58
C HIS A 159 -12.71 -4.44 0.26
N PHE A 160 -12.89 -4.03 -1.00
CA PHE A 160 -12.55 -2.70 -1.48
C PHE A 160 -13.74 -1.76 -1.44
N GLU A 161 -13.72 -0.79 -0.53
CA GLU A 161 -14.85 0.13 -0.33
C GLU A 161 -15.04 1.14 -1.45
N PHE A 162 -13.97 1.44 -2.17
CA PHE A 162 -13.97 2.29 -3.35
C PHE A 162 -14.40 1.53 -4.62
N LEU A 163 -14.72 0.24 -4.51
CA LEU A 163 -15.14 -0.59 -5.64
C LEU A 163 -16.50 -1.22 -5.33
N SER A 164 -17.58 -0.63 -5.82
CA SER A 164 -18.93 -1.14 -5.57
C SER A 164 -19.19 -2.47 -6.29
N PRO A 165 -19.90 -3.44 -5.65
CA PRO A 165 -20.29 -4.69 -6.30
C PRO A 165 -21.11 -4.48 -7.57
N SER A 166 -21.99 -3.46 -7.59
CA SER A 166 -22.80 -3.10 -8.75
C SER A 166 -21.93 -2.67 -9.94
N ARG A 167 -20.91 -1.84 -9.72
CA ARG A 167 -19.99 -1.41 -10.79
C ARG A 167 -19.24 -2.59 -11.40
N VAL A 168 -18.84 -3.57 -10.59
CA VAL A 168 -18.19 -4.79 -11.09
C VAL A 168 -19.18 -5.62 -11.91
N ALA A 169 -20.42 -5.80 -11.42
CA ALA A 169 -21.46 -6.55 -12.11
C ALA A 169 -21.82 -5.91 -13.46
N ASP A 170 -21.97 -4.59 -13.53
CA ASP A 170 -22.29 -3.86 -14.76
C ASP A 170 -21.17 -3.97 -15.80
N LEU A 171 -19.90 -3.84 -15.36
CA LEU A 171 -18.75 -4.02 -16.25
C LEU A 171 -18.68 -5.45 -16.78
N TYR A 172 -18.99 -6.44 -15.94
CA TYR A 172 -18.99 -7.83 -16.36
C TYR A 172 -20.13 -8.17 -17.32
N ALA A 173 -21.36 -7.69 -17.06
CA ALA A 173 -22.47 -7.86 -17.99
C ALA A 173 -22.13 -7.28 -19.36
N ARG A 174 -21.56 -6.08 -19.39
CA ARG A 174 -21.06 -5.47 -20.63
C ARG A 174 -19.93 -6.27 -21.29
N HIS A 175 -19.05 -6.89 -20.50
CA HIS A 175 -18.01 -7.78 -21.02
C HIS A 175 -18.61 -9.02 -21.69
N ARG A 176 -19.63 -9.63 -21.08
CA ARG A 176 -20.35 -10.80 -21.61
C ARG A 176 -21.04 -10.47 -22.94
N ASP A 177 -21.78 -9.37 -22.98
CA ASP A 177 -22.63 -9.03 -24.12
C ASP A 177 -21.82 -8.40 -25.26
N LEU A 178 -20.91 -7.49 -24.92
CA LEU A 178 -20.14 -6.67 -25.86
C LEU A 178 -18.69 -6.49 -25.36
N PRO A 179 -17.83 -7.53 -25.46
CA PRO A 179 -16.46 -7.50 -24.91
C PRO A 179 -15.63 -6.29 -25.37
N GLU A 180 -15.82 -5.89 -26.63
CA GLU A 180 -15.09 -4.77 -27.23
C GLU A 180 -15.55 -3.39 -26.74
N SER A 181 -16.69 -3.31 -26.04
CA SER A 181 -17.21 -2.06 -25.49
C SER A 181 -16.39 -1.54 -24.30
N LEU A 182 -15.62 -2.41 -23.64
CA LEU A 182 -14.80 -2.03 -22.50
C LEU A 182 -13.50 -1.38 -22.97
N VAL A 183 -13.17 -0.24 -22.38
CA VAL A 183 -11.85 0.39 -22.54
C VAL A 183 -10.78 -0.35 -21.73
N PRO A 184 -9.48 -0.18 -22.03
CA PRO A 184 -8.42 -0.99 -21.41
C PRO A 184 -8.37 -0.96 -19.87
N ASP A 185 -8.61 0.18 -19.20
CA ASP A 185 -8.61 0.24 -17.74
C ASP A 185 -9.81 -0.52 -17.11
N GLN A 186 -10.95 -0.54 -17.78
CA GLN A 186 -12.11 -1.37 -17.39
C GLN A 186 -11.82 -2.87 -17.57
N ARG A 187 -11.17 -3.26 -18.68
CA ARG A 187 -10.71 -4.65 -18.89
C ARG A 187 -9.68 -5.06 -17.84
N ALA A 188 -8.77 -4.14 -17.48
CA ALA A 188 -7.80 -4.38 -16.41
C ALA A 188 -8.49 -4.62 -15.06
N LEU A 189 -9.48 -3.81 -14.70
CA LEU A 189 -10.24 -3.99 -13.47
C LEU A 189 -10.96 -5.34 -13.45
N LEU A 190 -11.65 -5.70 -14.54
CA LEU A 190 -12.36 -6.98 -14.60
C LEU A 190 -11.39 -8.18 -14.51
N ALA A 191 -10.27 -8.15 -15.23
CA ALA A 191 -9.25 -9.19 -15.12
C ALA A 191 -8.66 -9.26 -13.70
N SER A 192 -8.46 -8.12 -13.03
CA SER A 192 -7.98 -8.09 -11.64
C SER A 192 -9.00 -8.69 -10.65
N VAL A 193 -10.29 -8.49 -10.90
CA VAL A 193 -11.38 -9.09 -10.13
C VAL A 193 -11.42 -10.61 -10.33
N LEU A 194 -11.36 -11.09 -11.58
CA LEU A 194 -11.32 -12.52 -11.89
C LEU A 194 -10.07 -13.21 -11.32
N CYS A 195 -8.93 -12.50 -11.32
CA CYS A 195 -7.69 -12.93 -10.65
C CYS A 195 -7.92 -13.21 -9.16
N LEU A 196 -8.57 -12.29 -8.44
CA LEU A 196 -8.88 -12.49 -7.02
C LEU A 196 -9.95 -13.55 -6.79
N GLY A 197 -10.95 -13.64 -7.67
CA GLY A 197 -11.96 -14.70 -7.64
C GLY A 197 -11.33 -16.09 -7.73
N ARG A 198 -10.33 -16.27 -8.62
CA ARG A 198 -9.59 -17.53 -8.71
C ARG A 198 -8.69 -17.77 -7.51
N LEU A 199 -8.00 -16.74 -7.03
CA LEU A 199 -7.20 -16.86 -5.81
C LEU A 199 -8.06 -17.32 -4.62
N SER A 200 -9.29 -16.82 -4.52
CA SER A 200 -10.26 -17.22 -3.50
C SER A 200 -10.56 -18.72 -3.56
N GLU A 201 -10.92 -19.27 -4.73
CA GLU A 201 -11.16 -20.72 -4.90
C GLU A 201 -9.94 -21.58 -4.57
N LEU A 202 -8.75 -21.08 -4.86
CA LEU A 202 -7.51 -21.78 -4.54
C LEU A 202 -7.17 -21.73 -3.05
N SER A 203 -7.56 -20.65 -2.37
CA SER A 203 -7.15 -20.38 -0.99
C SER A 203 -8.18 -20.79 0.04
N PHE A 204 -9.45 -20.94 -0.32
CA PHE A 204 -10.53 -21.26 0.61
C PHE A 204 -11.26 -22.57 0.25
N GLU A 205 -11.58 -23.35 1.27
CA GLU A 205 -12.48 -24.51 1.22
C GLU A 205 -13.72 -24.22 2.07
N LEU A 206 -14.90 -24.54 1.53
CA LEU A 206 -16.14 -24.55 2.29
C LEU A 206 -16.12 -25.70 3.30
N THR A 207 -16.28 -25.36 4.58
CA THR A 207 -16.41 -26.35 5.65
C THR A 207 -17.83 -26.93 5.68
N LYS A 208 -17.98 -28.11 6.28
CA LYS A 208 -19.30 -28.76 6.45
C LYS A 208 -20.28 -27.93 7.28
N GLU A 209 -19.76 -27.00 8.07
CA GLU A 209 -20.52 -26.10 8.94
C GLU A 209 -20.88 -24.78 8.24
N GLY A 210 -20.55 -24.62 6.95
CA GLY A 210 -20.85 -23.42 6.17
C GLY A 210 -19.82 -22.29 6.31
N GLY A 211 -18.74 -22.50 7.07
CA GLY A 211 -17.61 -21.58 7.15
C GLY A 211 -16.62 -21.74 6.00
N ASN A 212 -15.69 -20.81 5.85
CA ASN A 212 -14.62 -20.90 4.85
C ASN A 212 -13.28 -21.08 5.57
N ARG A 213 -12.60 -22.21 5.32
CA ARG A 213 -11.29 -22.50 5.87
C ARG A 213 -10.21 -22.25 4.84
N MET A 214 -9.15 -21.56 5.22
CA MET A 214 -8.01 -21.38 4.35
C MET A 214 -7.24 -22.70 4.17
N ARG A 215 -6.85 -22.99 2.92
CA ARG A 215 -5.99 -24.13 2.57
C ARG A 215 -4.72 -23.68 1.82
N PRO A 216 -3.63 -24.46 1.91
CA PRO A 216 -2.51 -24.33 0.99
C PRO A 216 -2.94 -24.65 -0.45
N ILE A 217 -2.39 -23.90 -1.41
CA ILE A 217 -2.60 -24.18 -2.84
C ILE A 217 -1.72 -25.38 -3.20
N ALA A 218 -2.31 -26.47 -3.69
CA ALA A 218 -1.54 -27.67 -3.96
C ALA A 218 -0.63 -27.50 -5.20
N PRO A 219 0.53 -28.19 -5.23
CA PRO A 219 1.37 -28.22 -6.42
C PRO A 219 0.59 -28.75 -7.63
N GLY A 220 0.70 -28.08 -8.78
CA GLY A 220 0.05 -28.48 -10.02
C GLY A 220 -1.40 -28.03 -10.19
N GLU A 221 -2.00 -27.35 -9.21
CA GLU A 221 -3.31 -26.71 -9.42
C GLU A 221 -3.24 -25.66 -10.53
N ALA A 222 -4.33 -25.59 -11.31
CA ALA A 222 -4.46 -24.64 -12.40
C ALA A 222 -4.38 -23.19 -11.88
N ARG A 223 -3.52 -22.40 -12.53
CA ARG A 223 -3.14 -21.03 -12.15
C ARG A 223 -3.71 -20.00 -13.11
N GLU A 224 -5.02 -20.03 -13.34
CA GLU A 224 -5.74 -19.01 -14.10
C GLU A 224 -5.66 -17.64 -13.43
N ASP A 225 -5.50 -17.60 -12.09
CA ASP A 225 -5.22 -16.39 -11.31
C ASP A 225 -4.00 -15.65 -11.86
N VAL A 226 -2.91 -16.37 -12.15
CA VAL A 226 -1.69 -15.80 -12.74
C VAL A 226 -1.93 -15.32 -14.18
N THR A 227 -2.79 -16.01 -14.93
CA THR A 227 -3.18 -15.59 -16.29
C THR A 227 -3.94 -14.28 -16.27
N TYR A 228 -4.98 -14.17 -15.44
CA TYR A 228 -5.74 -12.95 -15.26
C TYR A 228 -4.89 -11.81 -14.69
N PHE A 229 -3.96 -12.08 -13.76
CA PHE A 229 -2.99 -11.10 -13.28
C PHE A 229 -2.17 -10.50 -14.43
N ARG A 230 -1.61 -11.35 -15.31
CA ARG A 230 -0.81 -10.91 -16.47
C ARG A 230 -1.67 -10.16 -17.50
N MET A 231 -2.91 -10.60 -17.73
CA MET A 231 -3.85 -9.90 -18.61
C MET A 231 -4.17 -8.49 -18.08
N ALA A 232 -4.43 -8.36 -16.77
CA ALA A 232 -4.71 -7.08 -16.14
C ALA A 232 -3.53 -6.10 -16.30
N LEU A 233 -2.30 -6.57 -16.05
CA LEU A 233 -1.08 -5.77 -16.29
C LEU A 233 -0.94 -5.36 -17.76
N GLY A 234 -1.18 -6.29 -18.70
CA GLY A 234 -1.14 -5.97 -20.13
C GLY A 234 -2.17 -4.92 -20.54
N HIS A 235 -3.37 -4.95 -19.95
CA HIS A 235 -4.40 -3.94 -20.17
C HIS A 235 -4.03 -2.57 -19.57
N LEU A 236 -3.41 -2.53 -18.39
CA LEU A 236 -2.91 -1.29 -17.77
C LEU A 236 -1.77 -0.67 -18.61
N ASP A 237 -0.85 -1.49 -19.11
CA ASP A 237 0.22 -1.05 -20.00
C ASP A 237 -0.33 -0.49 -21.32
N ALA A 238 -1.34 -1.15 -21.89
CA ALA A 238 -2.03 -0.68 -23.09
C ALA A 238 -2.79 0.64 -22.85
N PHE A 239 -3.38 0.82 -21.66
CA PHE A 239 -4.05 2.06 -21.28
C PHE A 239 -3.08 3.25 -21.21
N GLY A 240 -1.95 3.07 -20.51
CA GLY A 240 -0.85 4.04 -20.46
C GLY A 240 -1.19 5.42 -19.87
N ALA A 241 -2.33 5.56 -19.20
CA ALA A 241 -2.86 6.78 -18.61
C ALA A 241 -3.28 6.57 -17.14
N ALA A 242 -3.66 7.66 -16.47
CA ALA A 242 -4.17 7.59 -15.10
C ALA A 242 -5.70 7.64 -15.04
N SER A 243 -6.31 6.77 -14.26
CA SER A 243 -7.77 6.76 -14.01
C SER A 243 -8.09 6.11 -12.66
N CYS A 244 -9.20 6.50 -12.03
CA CYS A 244 -9.67 5.84 -10.80
C CYS A 244 -9.91 4.34 -11.03
N THR A 245 -10.43 3.95 -12.20
CA THR A 245 -10.62 2.54 -12.59
C THR A 245 -9.29 1.77 -12.62
N ALA A 246 -8.25 2.35 -13.23
CA ALA A 246 -6.92 1.74 -13.27
C ALA A 246 -6.29 1.64 -11.88
N LEU A 247 -6.51 2.63 -11.02
CA LEU A 247 -6.08 2.57 -9.61
C LEU A 247 -6.83 1.47 -8.84
N CYS A 248 -8.15 1.34 -9.00
CA CYS A 248 -8.91 0.22 -8.42
C CYS A 248 -8.37 -1.14 -8.87
N ALA A 249 -8.05 -1.29 -10.16
CA ALA A 249 -7.44 -2.52 -10.69
C ALA A 249 -6.11 -2.83 -9.99
N LEU A 250 -5.24 -1.82 -9.81
CA LEU A 250 -3.98 -1.97 -9.09
C LEU A 250 -4.17 -2.34 -7.61
N HIS A 251 -5.21 -1.84 -6.93
CA HIS A 251 -5.52 -2.28 -5.56
C HIS A 251 -5.85 -3.78 -5.50
N CYS A 252 -6.62 -4.30 -6.47
CA CYS A 252 -6.90 -5.73 -6.57
C CYS A 252 -5.62 -6.54 -6.85
N LEU A 253 -4.80 -6.09 -7.80
CA LEU A 253 -3.53 -6.75 -8.13
C LEU A 253 -2.53 -6.70 -6.97
N HIS A 254 -2.53 -5.62 -6.18
CA HIS A 254 -1.70 -5.51 -4.99
C HIS A 254 -2.07 -6.59 -3.96
N LEU A 255 -3.36 -6.80 -3.68
CA LEU A 255 -3.81 -7.86 -2.78
C LEU A 255 -3.30 -9.23 -3.27
N PHE A 256 -3.45 -9.50 -4.56
CA PHE A 256 -2.93 -10.72 -5.16
C PHE A 256 -1.41 -10.87 -4.96
N ALA A 257 -0.63 -9.83 -5.30
CA ALA A 257 0.83 -9.85 -5.17
C ALA A 257 1.30 -9.94 -3.72
N GLN A 258 0.56 -9.36 -2.77
CA GLN A 258 0.86 -9.47 -1.35
C GLN A 258 0.76 -10.92 -0.86
N ILE A 259 -0.24 -11.67 -1.33
CA ILE A 259 -0.49 -13.05 -0.92
C ILE A 259 0.44 -14.04 -1.66
N ILE A 260 0.58 -13.88 -2.98
CA ILE A 260 1.25 -14.87 -3.85
C ILE A 260 2.66 -14.43 -4.24
N GLY A 261 2.86 -13.13 -4.41
CA GLY A 261 4.10 -12.56 -4.90
C GLY A 261 5.22 -12.44 -3.86
N GLY A 262 6.32 -11.85 -4.30
CA GLY A 262 7.44 -11.45 -3.46
C GLY A 262 7.45 -9.96 -3.14
N PRO A 263 8.49 -9.48 -2.43
CA PRO A 263 8.63 -8.07 -2.10
C PRO A 263 8.78 -7.17 -3.33
N GLU A 264 9.49 -7.63 -4.35
CA GLU A 264 9.68 -6.87 -5.60
C GLU A 264 8.36 -6.68 -6.35
N ASP A 265 7.56 -7.76 -6.46
CA ASP A 265 6.26 -7.74 -7.14
C ASP A 265 5.30 -6.75 -6.46
N THR A 266 5.23 -6.81 -5.13
CA THR A 266 4.39 -5.92 -4.31
C THR A 266 4.85 -4.47 -4.45
N ARG A 267 6.17 -4.21 -4.36
CA ARG A 267 6.72 -2.85 -4.44
C ARG A 267 6.54 -2.23 -5.83
N GLU A 268 6.61 -3.01 -6.91
CA GLU A 268 6.35 -2.53 -8.26
C GLU A 268 4.91 -2.01 -8.40
N LEU A 269 3.94 -2.76 -7.88
CA LEU A 269 2.53 -2.36 -7.89
C LEU A 269 2.29 -1.12 -7.02
N LEU A 270 2.88 -1.04 -5.83
CA LEU A 270 2.80 0.15 -4.98
C LEU A 270 3.35 1.40 -5.69
N GLY A 271 4.46 1.26 -6.42
CA GLY A 271 4.99 2.35 -7.24
C GLY A 271 4.04 2.76 -8.38
N ALA A 272 3.32 1.80 -8.97
CA ALA A 272 2.27 2.08 -9.95
C ALA A 272 1.08 2.82 -9.33
N MET A 273 0.63 2.40 -8.15
CA MET A 273 -0.46 3.02 -7.41
C MET A 273 -0.13 4.46 -7.00
N ALA A 274 1.07 4.68 -6.44
CA ALA A 274 1.52 6.02 -6.06
C ALA A 274 1.64 6.95 -7.29
N TRP A 275 2.08 6.43 -8.44
CA TRP A 275 2.08 7.19 -9.69
C TRP A 275 0.67 7.57 -10.14
N GLN A 276 -0.28 6.62 -10.13
CA GLN A 276 -1.69 6.87 -10.46
C GLN A 276 -2.28 7.96 -9.56
N ALA A 277 -2.13 7.82 -8.23
CA ALA A 277 -2.64 8.79 -7.25
C ALA A 277 -2.07 10.20 -7.44
N ARG A 278 -0.78 10.31 -7.82
CA ARG A 278 -0.15 11.59 -8.14
C ARG A 278 -0.65 12.21 -9.43
N GLU A 279 -0.77 11.44 -10.51
CA GLU A 279 -1.25 11.96 -11.81
C GLU A 279 -2.74 12.34 -11.76
N LEU A 280 -3.54 11.64 -10.95
CA LEU A 280 -4.93 12.00 -10.65
C LEU A 280 -5.03 13.21 -9.70
N GLY A 281 -3.93 13.65 -9.11
CA GLY A 281 -3.92 14.77 -8.16
C GLY A 281 -4.62 14.47 -6.84
N LEU A 282 -4.82 13.20 -6.48
CA LEU A 282 -5.57 12.81 -5.28
C LEU A 282 -4.87 13.23 -3.97
N HIS A 283 -3.56 13.51 -4.03
CA HIS A 283 -2.77 14.05 -2.92
C HIS A 283 -3.05 15.54 -2.63
N ARG A 284 -3.88 16.21 -3.44
CA ARG A 284 -4.25 17.62 -3.29
C ARG A 284 -5.73 17.76 -2.99
N ARG A 285 -6.10 18.44 -1.91
CA ARG A 285 -7.47 18.59 -1.41
C ARG A 285 -8.41 19.13 -2.47
N GLU A 286 -8.03 20.22 -3.14
CA GLU A 286 -8.86 20.87 -4.16
C GLU A 286 -9.11 19.96 -5.37
N THR A 287 -8.10 19.17 -5.76
CA THR A 287 -8.24 18.26 -6.90
C THR A 287 -9.06 17.04 -6.52
N ALA A 288 -8.82 16.46 -5.34
CA ALA A 288 -9.60 15.35 -4.82
C ALA A 288 -11.08 15.73 -4.65
N ALA A 289 -11.37 16.92 -4.12
CA ALA A 289 -12.74 17.42 -3.93
C ALA A 289 -13.50 17.67 -5.24
N ALA A 290 -12.80 17.76 -6.38
CA ALA A 290 -13.43 17.94 -7.69
C ALA A 290 -13.95 16.62 -8.30
N TYR A 291 -13.59 15.46 -7.72
CA TYR A 291 -14.11 14.16 -8.16
C TYR A 291 -15.52 13.91 -7.62
N PRO A 292 -16.37 13.16 -8.35
CA PRO A 292 -17.64 12.70 -7.82
C PRO A 292 -17.46 11.90 -6.52
N ALA A 293 -18.35 12.11 -5.54
CA ALA A 293 -18.32 11.37 -4.26
C ALA A 293 -18.38 9.85 -4.46
N ALA A 294 -19.09 9.38 -5.50
CA ALA A 294 -19.19 7.97 -5.88
C ALA A 294 -17.82 7.32 -6.20
N ASP A 295 -16.82 8.11 -6.61
CA ASP A 295 -15.47 7.59 -6.89
C ASP A 295 -14.64 7.36 -5.63
N ARG A 296 -15.08 7.85 -4.46
CA ARG A 296 -14.42 7.65 -3.15
C ARG A 296 -12.90 7.89 -3.19
N VAL A 297 -12.49 8.98 -3.85
CA VAL A 297 -11.07 9.23 -4.15
C VAL A 297 -10.21 9.49 -2.91
N GLY A 298 -10.82 9.98 -1.82
CA GLY A 298 -10.16 10.10 -0.53
C GLY A 298 -9.73 8.74 0.02
N GLN A 299 -10.63 7.76 0.00
CA GLN A 299 -10.36 6.38 0.40
C GLN A 299 -9.34 5.70 -0.53
N LEU A 300 -9.44 5.93 -1.85
CA LEU A 300 -8.44 5.43 -2.82
C LEU A 300 -7.03 5.94 -2.51
N PHE A 301 -6.89 7.24 -2.26
CA PHE A 301 -5.60 7.83 -1.94
C PHE A 301 -5.07 7.34 -0.59
N PHE A 302 -5.91 7.35 0.44
CA PHE A 302 -5.53 6.89 1.76
C PHE A 302 -5.12 5.40 1.76
N SER A 303 -5.89 4.53 1.09
CA SER A 303 -5.56 3.11 0.94
C SER A 303 -4.21 2.92 0.20
N THR A 304 -3.92 3.76 -0.80
CA THR A 304 -2.63 3.76 -1.49
C THR A 304 -1.48 4.14 -0.55
N MET A 305 -1.63 5.24 0.19
CA MET A 305 -0.63 5.72 1.16
C MET A 305 -0.41 4.70 2.27
N TYR A 306 -1.49 4.13 2.81
CA TYR A 306 -1.44 3.11 3.86
C TYR A 306 -0.60 1.92 3.41
N LYS A 307 -0.92 1.33 2.26
CA LYS A 307 -0.25 0.12 1.76
C LYS A 307 1.22 0.38 1.44
N ASP A 308 1.52 1.54 0.86
CA ASP A 308 2.88 1.99 0.57
C ASP A 308 3.72 2.14 1.85
N THR A 309 3.21 2.90 2.82
CA THR A 309 3.86 3.13 4.12
C THR A 309 4.09 1.83 4.88
N TRP A 310 3.06 0.99 4.97
CA TRP A 310 3.12 -0.26 5.71
C TRP A 310 4.10 -1.27 5.11
N PHE A 311 4.27 -1.24 3.79
CA PHE A 311 5.20 -2.11 3.09
C PHE A 311 6.63 -1.55 3.06
N ALA A 312 6.78 -0.22 3.00
CA ALA A 312 8.07 0.48 2.99
C ALA A 312 8.98 0.07 4.16
N THR A 313 8.41 -0.11 5.36
CA THR A 313 9.17 -0.55 6.55
C THR A 313 9.74 -1.96 6.46
N LEU A 314 9.25 -2.80 5.54
CA LEU A 314 9.67 -4.20 5.40
C LEU A 314 10.84 -4.39 4.44
N VAL A 315 11.18 -3.35 3.69
CA VAL A 315 12.16 -3.39 2.60
C VAL A 315 13.18 -2.26 2.71
N ASP A 316 13.23 -1.59 3.87
CA ASP A 316 14.14 -0.48 4.19
C ASP A 316 14.26 0.58 3.09
N ALA A 317 13.12 0.94 2.52
CA ALA A 317 13.05 1.91 1.45
C ALA A 317 11.98 2.95 1.75
N PRO A 318 12.13 4.19 1.29
CA PRO A 318 11.15 5.22 1.56
C PRO A 318 9.81 4.84 0.91
N PRO A 319 8.68 5.26 1.52
CA PRO A 319 7.40 5.28 0.85
C PRO A 319 7.51 6.04 -0.48
N PHE A 320 6.78 5.58 -1.49
CA PHE A 320 6.67 6.30 -2.74
C PHE A 320 6.01 7.66 -2.54
N THR A 321 5.01 7.77 -1.67
CA THR A 321 4.36 9.04 -1.28
C THR A 321 4.83 9.45 0.12
N ARG A 322 5.63 10.51 0.22
CA ARG A 322 6.24 10.92 1.49
C ARG A 322 5.33 11.84 2.29
N TRP A 323 5.54 11.86 3.61
CA TRP A 323 4.94 12.86 4.48
C TRP A 323 5.28 14.27 3.99
N GLY A 324 4.29 15.16 3.98
CA GLY A 324 4.42 16.54 3.51
C GLY A 324 4.31 16.71 1.99
N GLU A 325 4.18 15.64 1.19
CA GLU A 325 3.89 15.75 -0.25
C GLU A 325 2.39 15.91 -0.55
N TYR A 326 1.53 15.63 0.42
CA TYR A 326 0.08 15.84 0.37
C TYR A 326 -0.33 17.02 1.26
N ASP A 327 -1.33 17.79 0.83
CA ASP A 327 -1.73 19.05 1.48
C ASP A 327 -2.92 18.91 2.45
N TYR A 328 -3.42 17.69 2.63
CA TYR A 328 -4.47 17.37 3.60
C TYR A 328 -4.19 16.04 4.28
N ASP A 329 -4.68 15.89 5.51
CA ASP A 329 -4.63 14.62 6.21
C ASP A 329 -5.57 13.61 5.53
N PRO A 330 -5.06 12.57 4.84
CA PRO A 330 -5.90 11.60 4.15
C PRO A 330 -6.59 10.65 5.13
N SER A 331 -6.16 10.62 6.40
CA SER A 331 -6.88 9.89 7.44
C SER A 331 -8.20 10.57 7.78
N VAL A 332 -8.29 11.90 7.65
CA VAL A 332 -9.47 12.72 7.93
C VAL A 332 -10.40 12.78 6.70
N SER A 333 -11.16 11.73 6.46
CA SER A 333 -12.33 11.78 5.57
C SER A 333 -13.42 12.67 6.18
N THR A 334 -13.97 13.60 5.39
CA THR A 334 -15.09 14.48 5.78
C THR A 334 -16.45 13.78 5.74
N ASP A 335 -16.54 12.63 5.07
CA ASP A 335 -17.80 12.00 4.72
C ASP A 335 -18.20 10.87 5.68
N VAL A 336 -17.29 10.49 6.58
CA VAL A 336 -17.51 9.43 7.57
C VAL A 336 -17.13 9.95 8.96
N PRO A 337 -18.08 10.53 9.70
CA PRO A 337 -17.85 10.97 11.05
C PRO A 337 -17.77 9.74 11.97
N GLN A 338 -16.66 9.59 12.69
CA GLN A 338 -16.47 8.75 13.90
C GLN A 338 -15.72 7.41 13.79
N THR A 339 -15.44 6.85 12.59
CA THR A 339 -14.76 5.52 12.47
C THR A 339 -13.31 5.58 11.98
N GLN A 340 -12.66 6.74 11.98
CA GLN A 340 -11.22 6.82 11.73
C GLN A 340 -10.44 6.18 12.88
N GLY A 341 -10.25 4.88 12.72
CA GLY A 341 -9.66 4.01 13.71
C GLY A 341 -8.21 4.34 13.99
N ILE A 342 -7.75 3.83 15.13
CA ILE A 342 -6.38 3.84 15.61
C ILE A 342 -5.34 3.52 14.51
N LEU A 343 -5.66 2.62 13.57
CA LEU A 343 -4.79 2.25 12.47
C LEU A 343 -4.48 3.38 11.48
N SER A 344 -5.43 4.28 11.21
CA SER A 344 -5.20 5.40 10.30
C SER A 344 -4.23 6.40 10.89
N ARG A 345 -4.38 6.69 12.19
CA ARG A 345 -3.48 7.56 12.94
C ARG A 345 -2.08 6.96 13.04
N LEU A 346 -1.98 5.65 13.28
CA LEU A 346 -0.70 4.93 13.25
C LEU A 346 -0.06 4.98 11.85
N ALA A 347 -0.84 4.91 10.76
CA ALA A 347 -0.33 5.03 9.41
C ALA A 347 0.33 6.38 9.13
N VAL A 348 -0.32 7.46 9.58
CA VAL A 348 0.20 8.82 9.46
C VAL A 348 1.51 8.97 10.22
N LEU A 349 1.57 8.46 11.47
CA LEU A 349 2.80 8.51 12.27
C LEU A 349 3.95 7.71 11.66
N GLU A 350 3.66 6.51 11.13
CA GLU A 350 4.66 5.69 10.46
C GLU A 350 5.20 6.39 9.21
N SER A 351 4.33 7.03 8.43
CA SER A 351 4.72 7.81 7.24
C SER A 351 5.59 9.02 7.61
N GLU A 352 5.24 9.74 8.68
CA GLU A 352 6.04 10.84 9.23
C GLU A 352 7.44 10.35 9.64
N LEU A 353 7.50 9.30 10.47
CA LEU A 353 8.75 8.73 10.96
C LEU A 353 9.63 8.24 9.80
N LEU A 354 9.07 7.49 8.85
CA LEU A 354 9.82 7.03 7.69
C LEU A 354 10.36 8.18 6.85
N SER A 355 9.60 9.27 6.72
CA SER A 355 10.05 10.44 5.98
C SER A 355 11.22 11.13 6.69
N GLN A 356 11.24 11.14 8.03
CA GLN A 356 12.35 11.67 8.82
C GLN A 356 13.59 10.78 8.72
N ILE A 357 13.43 9.45 8.92
CA ILE A 357 14.49 8.43 8.77
C ILE A 357 15.17 8.55 7.39
N HIS A 358 14.38 8.63 6.31
CA HIS A 358 14.91 8.67 4.95
C HIS A 358 15.27 10.09 4.47
N SER A 359 15.12 11.12 5.31
CA SER A 359 15.47 12.49 4.92
C SER A 359 16.97 12.73 4.90
N GLY A 360 17.74 11.98 5.72
CA GLY A 360 19.14 12.27 6.02
C GLY A 360 19.38 13.61 6.73
N ARG A 361 18.32 14.30 7.15
CA ARG A 361 18.40 15.65 7.78
C ARG A 361 18.27 15.61 9.30
N VAL A 362 17.74 14.53 9.83
CA VAL A 362 17.45 14.36 11.26
C VAL A 362 18.16 13.10 11.72
N ASP A 363 18.95 13.21 12.78
CA ASP A 363 19.49 12.04 13.46
C ASP A 363 18.39 11.44 14.35
N THR A 364 17.79 10.36 13.86
CA THR A 364 16.69 9.66 14.51
C THR A 364 17.13 8.79 15.70
N THR A 365 18.42 8.76 16.01
CA THR A 365 18.97 8.00 17.15
C THR A 365 19.27 8.86 18.38
N THR A 366 19.11 10.18 18.27
CA THR A 366 19.32 11.09 19.41
C THR A 366 18.29 10.86 20.52
N PRO A 367 18.68 10.96 21.81
CA PRO A 367 17.75 10.85 22.93
C PRO A 367 16.56 11.81 22.82
N ASP A 368 16.80 13.06 22.44
CA ASP A 368 15.74 14.07 22.29
C ASP A 368 14.72 13.67 21.22
N PHE A 369 15.18 13.19 20.07
CA PHE A 369 14.30 12.74 18.99
C PHE A 369 13.47 11.53 19.45
N VAL A 370 14.11 10.50 19.99
CA VAL A 370 13.45 9.26 20.39
C VAL A 370 12.40 9.51 21.47
N LEU A 371 12.77 10.24 22.53
CA LEU A 371 11.88 10.49 23.67
C LEU A 371 10.73 11.44 23.31
N SER A 372 10.99 12.50 22.53
CA SER A 372 9.94 13.41 22.07
C SER A 372 8.95 12.71 21.12
N THR A 373 9.46 11.83 20.25
CA THR A 373 8.65 11.03 19.33
C THR A 373 7.74 10.07 20.10
N GLU A 374 8.28 9.31 21.05
CA GLU A 374 7.45 8.42 21.88
C GLU A 374 6.43 9.18 22.73
N SER A 375 6.81 10.33 23.29
CA SER A 375 5.89 11.17 24.07
C SER A 375 4.67 11.58 23.25
N ARG A 376 4.85 11.92 21.96
CA ARG A 376 3.76 12.22 21.02
C ARG A 376 2.88 11.01 20.73
N TRP A 377 3.44 9.80 20.74
CA TRP A 377 2.71 8.57 20.46
C TRP A 377 2.00 8.01 21.70
N TRP A 378 2.38 8.42 22.91
CA TRP A 378 1.84 7.90 24.16
C TRP A 378 0.30 7.95 24.28
N PRO A 379 -0.40 9.01 23.86
CA PRO A 379 -1.86 9.03 23.90
C PRO A 379 -2.49 7.90 23.09
N LEU A 380 -1.95 7.61 21.90
CA LEU A 380 -2.41 6.54 21.02
C LEU A 380 -2.18 5.15 21.63
N MET A 381 -1.08 4.97 22.35
CA MET A 381 -0.78 3.71 23.03
C MET A 381 -1.86 3.35 24.05
N ARG A 382 -2.39 4.34 24.78
CA ARG A 382 -3.49 4.12 25.72
C ARG A 382 -4.78 3.75 25.00
N GLU A 383 -5.07 4.42 23.89
CA GLU A 383 -6.23 4.12 23.05
C GLU A 383 -6.15 2.72 22.39
N CYS A 384 -4.95 2.25 22.03
CA CYS A 384 -4.71 0.87 21.60
C CYS A 384 -4.93 -0.14 22.75
N GLY A 385 -4.88 0.26 24.02
CA GLY A 385 -5.00 -0.64 25.16
C GLY A 385 -6.44 -0.85 25.63
N ASP A 386 -7.36 0.05 25.28
CA ASP A 386 -8.74 -0.03 25.73
C ASP A 386 -9.49 -1.12 24.95
N GLU A 387 -9.70 -2.27 25.62
CA GLU A 387 -10.59 -3.35 25.17
C GLU A 387 -12.03 -2.83 25.08
N ARG A 388 -12.41 -2.26 23.94
CA ARG A 388 -13.81 -1.94 23.67
C ARG A 388 -14.55 -3.25 23.38
N ASN A 389 -15.67 -3.46 24.06
CA ASN A 389 -16.58 -4.63 23.94
C ASN A 389 -17.26 -4.81 22.56
N ASP A 390 -16.72 -4.20 21.51
CA ASP A 390 -17.24 -4.31 20.16
C ASP A 390 -16.58 -5.50 19.45
N ARG A 391 -17.37 -6.54 19.20
CA ARG A 391 -16.95 -7.76 18.48
C ARG A 391 -16.30 -7.46 17.13
N LEU A 392 -16.66 -6.34 16.49
CA LEU A 392 -16.14 -5.96 15.18
C LEU A 392 -14.79 -5.22 15.31
N LEU A 393 -14.62 -4.37 16.33
CA LEU A 393 -13.30 -3.78 16.67
C LEU A 393 -12.27 -4.83 17.11
N ALA A 394 -12.73 -5.93 17.71
CA ALA A 394 -11.87 -7.05 18.11
C ALA A 394 -11.11 -7.69 16.92
N SER A 395 -11.62 -7.59 15.69
CA SER A 395 -10.96 -8.12 14.49
C SER A 395 -9.82 -7.22 13.96
N ILE A 396 -9.87 -5.91 14.25
CA ILE A 396 -8.93 -4.90 13.74
C ILE A 396 -7.85 -4.59 14.77
N HIS A 397 -8.20 -4.66 16.05
CA HIS A 397 -7.32 -4.36 17.17
C HIS A 397 -5.97 -5.11 17.13
N PRO A 398 -5.91 -6.41 16.78
CA PRO A 398 -4.64 -7.13 16.60
C PRO A 398 -3.70 -6.45 15.60
N TYR A 399 -4.23 -5.95 14.48
CA TYR A 399 -3.41 -5.26 13.47
C TYR A 399 -2.93 -3.89 13.95
N ALA A 400 -3.73 -3.18 14.75
CA ALA A 400 -3.31 -1.93 15.39
C ALA A 400 -2.18 -2.18 16.40
N ASP A 401 -2.30 -3.22 17.21
CA ASP A 401 -1.27 -3.61 18.17
C ASP A 401 0.03 -4.02 17.48
N ILE A 402 -0.05 -4.83 16.41
CA ILE A 402 1.12 -5.19 15.60
C ILE A 402 1.77 -3.93 15.03
N ARG A 403 1.00 -3.03 14.42
CA ARG A 403 1.53 -1.81 13.80
C ARG A 403 2.16 -0.87 14.82
N PHE A 404 1.50 -0.64 15.95
CA PHE A 404 2.05 0.21 17.01
C PHE A 404 3.38 -0.33 17.52
N ASN A 405 3.45 -1.61 17.86
CA ASN A 405 4.69 -2.22 18.33
C ASN A 405 5.76 -2.26 17.23
N TRP A 406 5.39 -2.44 15.96
CA TRP A 406 6.31 -2.39 14.83
C TRP A 406 6.96 -1.01 14.68
N ILE A 407 6.18 0.07 14.78
CA ILE A 407 6.70 1.44 14.76
C ILE A 407 7.65 1.70 15.94
N ARG A 408 7.37 1.11 17.12
CA ARG A 408 8.30 1.18 18.27
C ARG A 408 9.60 0.43 18.00
N LEU A 409 9.55 -0.74 17.36
CA LEU A 409 10.76 -1.46 16.94
C LEU A 409 11.58 -0.62 15.96
N LEU A 410 10.93 -0.01 14.97
CA LEU A 410 11.57 0.89 14.00
C LEU A 410 12.29 2.07 14.68
N LEU A 411 11.73 2.62 15.76
CA LEU A 411 12.35 3.70 16.52
C LEU A 411 13.47 3.23 17.47
N ARG A 412 13.29 2.09 18.15
CA ARG A 412 14.10 1.68 19.30
C ARG A 412 15.17 0.64 18.98
N ALA A 413 14.99 -0.21 17.98
CA ALA A 413 15.99 -1.21 17.60
C ALA A 413 17.32 -0.58 17.16
N PRO A 414 17.36 0.54 16.40
CA PRO A 414 18.63 1.23 16.09
C PRO A 414 19.37 1.72 17.33
N CYS A 415 18.68 1.84 18.47
CA CYS A 415 19.24 2.34 19.72
C CYS A 415 19.72 1.23 20.68
N LEU A 416 19.71 -0.05 20.29
CA LEU A 416 20.08 -1.17 21.16
C LEU A 416 21.51 -1.05 21.71
N SER A 417 22.46 -0.59 20.89
CA SER A 417 23.86 -0.36 21.30
C SER A 417 24.16 1.10 21.68
N HIS A 418 23.14 1.97 21.73
CA HIS A 418 23.34 3.40 22.01
C HIS A 418 23.75 3.61 23.47
N PRO A 419 24.80 4.40 23.78
CA PRO A 419 25.35 4.52 25.13
C PRO A 419 24.36 5.04 26.17
N THR A 420 23.43 5.90 25.76
CA THR A 420 22.41 6.48 26.66
C THR A 420 21.07 5.75 26.59
N LEU A 421 20.73 5.21 25.43
CA LEU A 421 19.37 4.72 25.16
C LEU A 421 19.28 3.20 25.23
N GLY A 422 20.39 2.47 25.10
CA GLY A 422 20.42 1.00 25.06
C GLY A 422 19.70 0.38 26.24
N ALA A 423 20.01 0.83 27.47
CA ALA A 423 19.38 0.34 28.70
C ALA A 423 17.85 0.51 28.73
N SER A 424 17.31 1.54 28.05
CA SER A 424 15.85 1.72 27.93
C SER A 424 15.26 1.08 26.68
N SER A 425 16.06 0.91 25.62
CA SER A 425 15.60 0.45 24.32
C SER A 425 15.50 -1.07 24.27
N THR A 426 16.42 -1.81 24.88
CA THR A 426 16.39 -3.28 24.94
C THR A 426 15.10 -3.82 25.58
N PRO A 427 14.66 -3.38 26.78
CA PRO A 427 13.38 -3.81 27.36
C PRO A 427 12.18 -3.44 26.50
N ILE A 428 12.20 -2.26 25.86
CA ILE A 428 11.12 -1.82 24.98
C ILE A 428 11.03 -2.72 23.74
N VAL A 429 12.16 -3.04 23.13
CA VAL A 429 12.25 -3.94 21.97
C VAL A 429 11.78 -5.34 22.33
N ALA A 430 12.24 -5.89 23.47
CA ALA A 430 11.82 -7.18 23.99
C ALA A 430 10.30 -7.26 24.22
N ARG A 431 9.70 -6.22 24.83
CA ARG A 431 8.25 -6.14 25.01
C ARG A 431 7.51 -6.04 23.67
N SER A 432 7.98 -5.20 22.75
CA SER A 432 7.30 -4.99 21.48
C SER A 432 7.37 -6.20 20.55
N LEU A 433 8.49 -6.92 20.49
CA LEU A 433 8.57 -8.17 19.71
C LEU A 433 7.69 -9.26 20.32
N SER A 434 7.64 -9.36 21.66
CA SER A 434 6.78 -10.33 22.36
C SER A 434 5.31 -10.08 22.05
N ARG A 435 4.86 -8.81 22.14
CA ARG A 435 3.51 -8.40 21.75
C ARG A 435 3.19 -8.77 20.31
N ILE A 436 4.08 -8.47 19.36
CA ILE A 436 3.85 -8.79 17.94
C ILE A 436 3.70 -10.31 17.74
N LEU A 437 4.59 -11.12 18.33
CA LEU A 437 4.55 -12.58 18.19
C LEU A 437 3.27 -13.17 18.79
N HIS A 438 2.89 -12.76 20.00
CA HIS A 438 1.65 -13.24 20.62
C HIS A 438 0.40 -12.79 19.85
N THR A 439 0.36 -11.55 19.37
CA THR A 439 -0.78 -11.05 18.58
C THR A 439 -0.90 -11.79 17.25
N TYR A 440 0.21 -12.12 16.58
CA TYR A 440 0.18 -13.01 15.42
C TYR A 440 -0.26 -14.43 15.77
N ALA A 441 0.14 -14.98 16.92
CA ALA A 441 -0.28 -16.30 17.36
C ALA A 441 -1.78 -16.36 17.64
N SER A 442 -2.35 -15.31 18.23
CA SER A 442 -3.79 -15.16 18.39
C SER A 442 -4.51 -15.08 17.04
N LEU A 443 -3.97 -14.32 16.08
CA LEU A 443 -4.52 -14.28 14.73
C LEU A 443 -4.44 -15.65 14.03
N ALA A 444 -3.35 -16.40 14.19
CA ALA A 444 -3.16 -17.73 13.59
C ALA A 444 -4.14 -18.79 14.14
N ALA A 445 -4.70 -18.55 15.33
CA ALA A 445 -5.81 -19.33 15.89
C ALA A 445 -7.19 -18.94 15.31
N THR A 446 -7.24 -18.01 14.36
CA THR A 446 -8.48 -17.55 13.67
C THR A 446 -8.31 -17.63 12.15
N ASP A 447 -9.39 -17.42 11.41
CA ASP A 447 -9.34 -17.34 9.94
C ASP A 447 -8.85 -15.96 9.42
N LEU A 448 -8.41 -15.07 10.31
CA LEU A 448 -7.88 -13.75 9.95
C LEU A 448 -6.38 -13.77 9.58
N PHE A 449 -5.67 -14.86 9.86
CA PHE A 449 -4.24 -14.97 9.54
C PHE A 449 -4.00 -15.59 8.17
N HIS A 450 -3.42 -14.78 7.27
CA HIS A 450 -3.09 -15.16 5.90
C HIS A 450 -1.58 -15.14 5.66
N PRO A 451 -0.89 -16.29 5.72
CA PRO A 451 0.55 -16.39 5.49
C PRO A 451 0.96 -15.70 4.20
N CYS A 452 1.74 -14.64 4.35
CA CYS A 452 2.21 -13.81 3.26
C CYS A 452 3.60 -13.26 3.58
N TYR A 453 4.30 -12.74 2.57
CA TYR A 453 5.67 -12.26 2.75
C TYR A 453 5.75 -11.14 3.80
N ALA A 454 4.76 -10.24 3.82
CA ALA A 454 4.75 -9.11 4.74
C ALA A 454 4.67 -9.54 6.21
N GLN A 455 3.86 -10.54 6.52
CA GLN A 455 3.75 -11.10 7.87
C GLN A 455 5.01 -11.89 8.23
N LEU A 456 5.47 -12.76 7.32
CA LEU A 456 6.70 -13.53 7.50
C LEU A 456 7.90 -12.63 7.80
N ARG A 457 8.05 -11.51 7.07
CA ARG A 457 9.14 -10.56 7.28
C ARG A 457 9.10 -9.96 8.69
N ARG A 458 7.93 -9.58 9.20
CA ARG A 458 7.80 -9.09 10.59
C ARG A 458 8.13 -10.17 11.60
N ILE A 459 7.55 -11.36 11.44
CA ILE A 459 7.77 -12.51 12.32
C ILE A 459 9.27 -12.86 12.39
N VAL A 460 9.96 -12.93 11.26
CA VAL A 460 11.41 -13.22 11.19
C VAL A 460 12.24 -12.12 11.82
N THR A 461 11.92 -10.85 11.56
CA THR A 461 12.61 -9.72 12.21
C THR A 461 12.43 -9.77 13.73
N CYS A 462 11.24 -10.10 14.22
CA CYS A 462 11.00 -10.34 15.65
C CYS A 462 11.79 -11.53 16.19
N GLY A 463 11.94 -12.62 15.43
CA GLY A 463 12.79 -13.76 15.81
C GLY A 463 14.27 -13.41 15.89
N GLN A 464 14.79 -12.59 14.97
CA GLN A 464 16.16 -12.06 15.03
C GLN A 464 16.35 -11.17 16.26
N LEU A 465 15.43 -10.24 16.50
CA LEU A 465 15.46 -9.38 17.69
C LEU A 465 15.34 -10.16 18.99
N LEU A 466 14.58 -11.27 19.01
CA LEU A 466 14.47 -12.15 20.17
C LEU A 466 15.84 -12.72 20.55
N VAL A 467 16.62 -13.19 19.57
CA VAL A 467 17.99 -13.67 19.79
C VAL A 467 18.87 -12.56 20.36
N LEU A 468 18.81 -11.35 19.78
CA LEU A 468 19.57 -10.19 20.26
C LEU A 468 19.17 -9.78 21.69
N CYS A 469 17.88 -9.79 22.03
CA CYS A 469 17.41 -9.48 23.38
C CYS A 469 17.79 -10.56 24.41
N HIS A 470 17.75 -11.83 24.03
CA HIS A 470 18.16 -12.93 24.92
C HIS A 470 19.66 -12.91 25.19
N THR A 471 20.48 -12.68 24.16
CA THR A 471 21.94 -12.57 24.28
C THR A 471 22.35 -11.34 25.12
N ALA A 472 21.58 -10.25 25.04
CA ALA A 472 21.70 -9.09 25.91
C ALA A 472 21.21 -9.31 27.35
N ARG A 473 20.72 -10.50 27.70
CA ARG A 473 20.16 -10.87 29.02
C ARG A 473 18.90 -10.09 29.43
N GLU A 474 18.21 -9.47 28.46
CA GLU A 474 16.92 -8.83 28.71
C GLU A 474 15.81 -9.88 28.84
N LEU A 475 15.80 -10.86 27.93
CA LEU A 475 14.87 -11.98 27.99
C LEU A 475 15.47 -13.11 28.84
N GLY A 476 14.76 -13.50 29.89
CA GLY A 476 15.11 -14.68 30.68
C GLY A 476 15.07 -15.96 29.83
N ARG A 477 15.77 -17.02 30.27
CA ARG A 477 15.82 -18.28 29.52
C ARG A 477 14.42 -18.85 29.24
N HIS A 478 13.58 -18.92 30.26
CA HIS A 478 12.22 -19.47 30.13
C HIS A 478 11.36 -18.64 29.17
N GLU A 479 11.40 -17.31 29.30
CA GLU A 479 10.69 -16.39 28.41
C GLU A 479 11.17 -16.52 26.96
N ALA A 480 12.49 -16.65 26.74
CA ALA A 480 13.05 -16.88 25.42
C ALA A 480 12.62 -18.22 24.82
N GLU A 481 12.58 -19.31 25.61
CA GLU A 481 12.11 -20.64 25.18
C GLU A 481 10.64 -20.60 24.73
N GLU A 482 9.77 -19.97 25.52
CA GLU A 482 8.34 -19.80 25.19
C GLU A 482 8.15 -18.96 23.93
N LEU A 483 8.82 -17.81 23.83
CA LEU A 483 8.72 -16.94 22.67
C LEU A 483 9.31 -17.58 21.40
N PHE A 484 10.38 -18.37 21.50
CA PHE A 484 10.92 -19.15 20.39
C PHE A 484 9.91 -20.18 19.88
N ALA A 485 9.19 -20.86 20.78
CA ALA A 485 8.17 -21.82 20.40
C ALA A 485 7.00 -21.16 19.66
N VAL A 486 6.55 -19.99 20.13
CA VAL A 486 5.53 -19.18 19.44
C VAL A 486 6.03 -18.75 18.06
N PHE A 487 7.24 -18.19 17.99
CA PHE A 487 7.88 -17.75 16.75
C PHE A 487 7.99 -18.89 15.71
N LEU A 488 8.53 -20.05 16.10
CA LEU A 488 8.67 -21.20 15.19
C LEU A 488 7.30 -21.75 14.76
N GLY A 489 6.30 -21.73 15.64
CA GLY A 489 4.91 -22.05 15.29
C GLY A 489 4.39 -21.16 14.16
N LEU A 490 4.59 -19.84 14.26
CA LEU A 490 4.20 -18.87 13.24
C LEU A 490 4.96 -19.05 11.91
N VAL A 491 6.26 -19.34 11.95
CA VAL A 491 7.03 -19.66 10.74
C VAL A 491 6.52 -20.95 10.09
N LYS A 492 6.12 -21.96 10.89
CA LYS A 492 5.54 -23.22 10.41
C LYS A 492 4.22 -23.03 9.67
N GLU A 493 3.39 -22.05 10.04
CA GLU A 493 2.16 -21.70 9.29
C GLU A 493 2.45 -21.22 7.84
N HIS A 494 3.69 -20.81 7.54
CA HIS A 494 4.10 -20.42 6.18
C HIS A 494 4.61 -21.59 5.32
N ARG A 495 4.64 -22.83 5.86
CA ARG A 495 5.06 -24.02 5.10
C ARG A 495 4.17 -24.22 3.86
N GLY A 496 4.78 -24.63 2.76
CA GLY A 496 4.10 -24.80 1.47
C GLY A 496 3.78 -23.49 0.74
N LYS A 497 3.90 -22.32 1.39
CA LYS A 497 3.77 -21.02 0.72
C LYS A 497 5.10 -20.54 0.14
N PHE A 498 6.22 -20.83 0.80
CA PHE A 498 7.56 -20.49 0.32
C PHE A 498 8.53 -21.68 0.49
N ASP A 499 9.31 -21.95 -0.55
CA ASP A 499 10.17 -23.15 -0.62
C ASP A 499 11.34 -23.13 0.38
N PHE A 500 11.74 -21.94 0.85
CA PHE A 500 12.84 -21.75 1.79
C PHE A 500 12.44 -21.92 3.28
N ILE A 501 11.14 -22.07 3.59
CA ILE A 501 10.66 -22.15 4.98
C ILE A 501 11.26 -23.32 5.76
N PRO A 502 11.39 -24.54 5.20
CA PRO A 502 12.02 -25.66 5.92
C PRO A 502 13.45 -25.34 6.35
N GLN A 503 14.25 -24.73 5.46
CA GLN A 503 15.62 -24.32 5.79
C GLN A 503 15.64 -23.21 6.85
N LEU A 504 14.76 -22.21 6.72
CA LEU A 504 14.66 -21.13 7.70
C LEU A 504 14.34 -21.65 9.11
N ILE A 505 13.42 -22.61 9.22
CA ILE A 505 13.08 -23.25 10.50
C ILE A 505 14.32 -23.96 11.07
N ALA A 506 15.00 -24.77 10.25
CA ALA A 506 16.20 -25.49 10.68
C ALA A 506 17.31 -24.54 11.16
N SER A 507 17.53 -23.43 10.45
CA SER A 507 18.50 -22.41 10.84
C SER A 507 18.16 -21.77 12.19
N PHE A 508 16.90 -21.42 12.45
CA PHE A 508 16.49 -20.89 13.76
C PHE A 508 16.50 -21.95 14.87
N GLU A 509 16.18 -23.20 14.58
CA GLU A 509 16.30 -24.32 15.54
C GLU A 509 17.77 -24.52 15.95
N SER A 510 18.71 -24.50 14.99
CA SER A 510 20.16 -24.55 15.27
C SER A 510 20.64 -23.37 16.12
N VAL A 511 20.12 -22.16 15.87
CA VAL A 511 20.42 -20.99 16.71
C VAL A 511 19.86 -21.14 18.13
N GLY A 512 18.68 -21.74 18.29
CA GLY A 512 18.12 -22.08 19.60
C GLY A 512 19.02 -23.05 20.39
N GLU A 513 19.54 -24.08 19.71
CA GLU A 513 20.49 -25.04 20.30
C GLU A 513 21.79 -24.35 20.72
N LEU A 514 22.33 -23.46 19.87
CA LEU A 514 23.53 -22.67 20.18
C LEU A 514 23.34 -21.79 21.43
N LEU A 515 22.14 -21.26 21.64
CA LEU A 515 21.78 -20.49 22.84
C LEU A 515 21.50 -21.37 24.07
N GLY A 516 21.51 -22.70 23.92
CA GLY A 516 21.20 -23.65 24.98
C GLY A 516 19.73 -23.64 25.39
N LEU A 517 18.83 -23.21 24.50
CA LEU A 517 17.39 -23.15 24.75
C LEU A 517 16.75 -24.52 24.52
N VAL A 518 15.86 -24.91 25.43
CA VAL A 518 15.01 -26.09 25.26
C VAL A 518 13.67 -25.61 24.72
N ILE A 519 13.53 -25.56 23.39
CA ILE A 519 12.33 -25.05 22.75
C ILE A 519 11.20 -26.06 22.93
N PRO A 520 10.13 -25.74 23.68
CA PRO A 520 9.00 -26.64 23.84
C PRO A 520 8.28 -26.84 22.50
N ALA A 521 7.50 -27.92 22.40
CA ALA A 521 6.55 -28.03 21.31
C ALA A 521 5.65 -26.78 21.30
N ALA A 522 5.43 -26.20 20.12
CA ALA A 522 4.55 -25.06 20.01
C ALA A 522 3.21 -25.39 20.67
N PRO A 523 2.65 -24.48 21.51
CA PRO A 523 1.35 -24.71 22.12
C PRO A 523 0.36 -25.06 21.02
N GLN A 524 -0.42 -26.14 21.21
CA GLN A 524 -1.45 -26.49 20.25
C GLN A 524 -2.36 -25.27 20.09
N PRO A 525 -2.61 -24.82 18.85
CA PRO A 525 -3.53 -23.72 18.65
C PRO A 525 -4.87 -24.13 19.27
N ALA A 526 -5.47 -23.24 20.06
CA ALA A 526 -6.85 -23.42 20.50
C ALA A 526 -7.72 -23.70 19.26
N ALA A 527 -8.80 -24.46 19.43
CA ALA A 527 -9.71 -24.77 18.33
C ALA A 527 -10.03 -23.48 17.56
N ARG A 528 -9.78 -23.49 16.24
CA ARG A 528 -9.93 -22.27 15.45
C ARG A 528 -11.37 -21.78 15.56
N PHE A 529 -11.52 -20.55 16.03
CA PHE A 529 -12.83 -19.91 16.03
C PHE A 529 -13.07 -19.37 14.63
N SER A 530 -14.09 -19.91 13.97
CA SER A 530 -14.54 -19.41 12.67
C SER A 530 -15.14 -18.03 12.88
N VAL A 531 -14.66 -17.05 12.13
CA VAL A 531 -15.38 -15.79 11.93
C VAL A 531 -16.31 -16.02 10.73
N ASP A 532 -17.55 -15.52 10.78
CA ASP A 532 -18.56 -15.79 9.74
C ASP A 532 -18.20 -15.25 8.34
N LEU A 533 -17.10 -14.50 8.20
CA LEU A 533 -16.59 -14.01 6.91
C LEU A 533 -15.12 -14.40 6.69
N PRO A 534 -14.77 -15.04 5.55
CA PRO A 534 -13.38 -15.21 5.13
C PRO A 534 -12.78 -13.87 4.73
N ILE A 535 -12.11 -13.21 5.67
CA ILE A 535 -11.52 -11.90 5.39
C ILE A 535 -10.10 -12.07 4.87
N MET A 536 -9.87 -11.87 3.56
CA MET A 536 -8.52 -11.69 3.03
C MET A 536 -8.02 -10.29 3.42
N PHE A 537 -7.28 -10.19 4.52
CA PHE A 537 -6.80 -8.91 5.03
C PHE A 537 -5.74 -8.32 4.09
N ASP A 538 -6.14 -7.34 3.28
CA ASP A 538 -5.30 -6.69 2.27
C ASP A 538 -4.63 -5.40 2.76
N TYR A 539 -4.69 -5.16 4.07
CA TYR A 539 -4.26 -3.92 4.71
C TYR A 539 -4.97 -2.66 4.18
N SER A 540 -5.98 -2.76 3.32
CA SER A 540 -6.91 -1.65 3.13
C SER A 540 -7.79 -1.61 4.36
N LEU A 541 -7.79 -0.47 5.06
CA LEU A 541 -8.66 -0.32 6.21
C LEU A 541 -10.10 -0.43 5.73
N PRO A 542 -10.89 -1.38 6.24
CA PRO A 542 -12.31 -1.34 6.05
C PRO A 542 -12.86 -0.18 6.89
N THR A 543 -13.50 0.80 6.27
CA THR A 543 -14.61 1.56 6.88
C THR A 543 -15.94 0.78 6.91
N TRP A 544 -15.94 -0.57 6.85
CA TRP A 544 -17.16 -1.43 6.81
C TRP A 544 -18.15 -1.26 7.95
N PHE A 545 -17.93 -0.32 8.86
CA PHE A 545 -18.86 0.04 9.91
C PHE A 545 -20.05 0.86 9.40
N ASP A 546 -19.97 1.56 8.27
CA ASP A 546 -21.10 2.40 7.83
C ASP A 546 -22.27 1.58 7.26
N THR A 547 -22.02 0.47 6.55
CA THR A 547 -23.11 -0.32 5.95
C THR A 547 -23.90 -1.17 6.94
N PHE A 548 -23.39 -1.40 8.15
CA PHE A 548 -24.17 -2.00 9.24
C PHE A 548 -24.82 -0.95 10.15
N TYR A 549 -24.55 0.34 9.91
CA TYR A 549 -25.07 1.49 10.65
C TYR A 549 -25.82 2.47 9.73
N GLU A 550 -26.60 1.95 8.76
CA GLU A 550 -27.75 2.68 8.22
C GLU A 550 -29.05 2.11 8.83
N PRO A 551 -29.55 2.65 9.96
CA PRO A 551 -30.87 2.27 10.49
C PRO A 551 -32.03 2.76 9.60
N HIS A 552 -31.75 3.50 8.53
CA HIS A 552 -32.76 4.29 7.80
C HIS A 552 -33.25 3.63 6.50
N LEU A 553 -32.70 2.47 6.12
CA LEU A 553 -33.11 1.71 4.93
C LEU A 553 -33.69 0.32 5.23
N ALA A 554 -33.95 -0.01 6.51
CA ALA A 554 -34.82 -1.13 6.81
C ALA A 554 -36.26 -0.74 6.39
N PRO A 555 -36.93 -1.49 5.49
CA PRO A 555 -38.34 -1.25 5.23
C PRO A 555 -39.10 -1.46 6.55
N GLU A 556 -39.96 -0.50 6.91
CA GLU A 556 -40.86 -0.69 8.05
C GLU A 556 -41.63 -2.01 7.89
N PRO A 557 -41.69 -2.85 8.92
CA PRO A 557 -42.51 -4.05 8.86
C PRO A 557 -43.98 -3.64 8.77
N ILE A 558 -44.64 -4.11 7.71
CA ILE A 558 -46.10 -4.05 7.52
C ILE A 558 -46.79 -4.88 8.60
#